data_AF-A0A355TV50-F1
#
_entry.id   AF-A0A355TV50-F1
#
_cell.length_a   1.000
_cell.length_b   1.000
_cell.length_c   1.000
_cell.angle_alpha   90.00
_cell.angle_beta   90.00
_cell.angle_gamma   90.00
#
_symmetry.space_group_name_H-M   'P 1'
#
loop_
_entity.id
_entity.type
_entity.pdbx_description
1 polymer ?
#
loop_
_entity_poly.entity_id
_entity_poly.type
_entity_poly.pdbx_seq_one_letter_code
_entity_poly.pdbx_strand_id
1 'polypeptide(L)'
;MKIKTFLQLLNKKMVGKSLAFWALGFSSFFLLSYLCLASGTVGSIVGQVRTLLLQQSIFYPTEDKLNHGLKLGLREVIPQASTSLTGTSLSNSNLEATFQTMQSTYPNLVGKAGERAIERMVESIGDPYTALLTRSDMEKDKLMAQSGRFAGIGVELAWRGGLVVVGTLPNSPASSSLRSGDFIAAVDGKSVKGMSFYRAGDLLAGEAGSTANLSIVRSGKPMQVAVVRASLTLPPVSAKTLESKIGYLHIGYF
;
A
#
# COMPACT_ATOMS: atom_id res chain seq x y z
N MET A 1 12.31 21.96 44.24
CA MET A 1 13.46 21.20 44.78
C MET A 1 13.03 19.76 45.11
N LYS A 2 12.99 18.87 44.09
CA LYS A 2 12.88 17.39 44.21
C LYS A 2 12.97 16.69 42.84
N ILE A 3 13.84 17.18 41.95
CA ILE A 3 14.14 16.55 40.64
C ILE A 3 15.57 15.96 40.61
N LYS A 4 16.48 16.45 41.46
CA LYS A 4 17.86 15.97 41.52
C LYS A 4 18.04 14.55 42.08
N THR A 5 17.09 14.03 42.87
CA THR A 5 17.21 12.70 43.48
C THR A 5 16.76 11.56 42.55
N PHE A 6 15.90 11.82 41.57
CA PHE A 6 15.44 10.79 40.62
C PHE A 6 16.47 10.49 39.52
N LEU A 7 17.27 11.51 39.14
CA LEU A 7 18.31 11.39 38.12
C LEU A 7 19.57 10.64 38.60
N GLN A 8 19.81 10.52 39.91
CA GLN A 8 20.93 9.72 40.43
C GLN A 8 20.65 8.21 40.43
N LEU A 9 19.38 7.78 40.38
CA LEU A 9 19.00 6.36 40.30
C LEU A 9 19.09 5.80 38.87
N LEU A 10 18.87 6.63 37.85
CA LEU A 10 18.97 6.22 36.45
C LEU A 10 20.42 6.15 35.95
N ASN A 11 21.32 6.95 36.50
CA ASN A 11 22.72 7.02 36.04
C ASN A 11 23.60 5.85 36.55
N LYS A 12 23.17 5.10 37.56
CA LYS A 12 23.94 3.96 38.10
C LYS A 12 23.67 2.63 37.38
N LYS A 13 22.62 2.54 36.56
CA LYS A 13 22.22 1.32 35.83
C LYS A 13 22.58 1.32 34.35
N MET A 14 23.10 2.41 33.79
CA MET A 14 23.42 2.52 32.36
C MET A 14 24.86 3.01 32.11
N VAL A 15 25.83 2.44 32.82
CA VAL A 15 27.23 2.48 32.36
C VAL A 15 27.50 1.21 31.58
N GLY A 16 27.59 1.34 30.25
CA GLY A 16 28.11 0.27 29.41
C GLY A 16 27.41 0.08 28.08
N LYS A 17 27.33 1.12 27.24
CA LYS A 17 27.71 1.11 25.81
C LYS A 17 27.29 2.42 25.11
N SER A 18 28.32 3.19 24.75
CA SER A 18 28.44 4.13 23.60
C SER A 18 27.38 3.96 22.50
N LEU A 19 26.90 4.96 21.76
CA LEU A 19 27.49 6.24 21.35
C LEU A 19 26.36 7.16 20.83
N ALA A 20 26.62 8.47 20.87
CA ALA A 20 25.75 9.58 20.52
C ALA A 20 25.15 9.57 19.10
N PHE A 21 23.96 10.16 18.93
CA PHE A 21 23.67 11.08 17.81
C PHE A 21 22.61 12.11 18.23
N TRP A 22 22.78 13.32 17.71
CA TRP A 22 22.33 14.61 18.24
C TRP A 22 20.82 14.87 18.31
N ALA A 23 20.46 15.71 19.28
CA ALA A 23 19.17 16.38 19.42
C ALA A 23 18.99 17.48 18.35
N LEU A 24 17.80 17.55 17.74
CA LEU A 24 17.11 18.81 17.39
C LEU A 24 15.61 18.50 17.16
N GLY A 25 14.78 18.89 18.14
CA GLY A 25 13.42 19.38 17.94
C GLY A 25 12.34 18.45 17.37
N PHE A 26 11.92 17.40 18.07
CA PHE A 26 10.55 16.86 17.99
C PHE A 26 10.18 16.27 19.36
N SER A 27 9.81 17.14 20.29
CA SER A 27 9.46 16.76 21.66
C SER A 27 8.07 16.12 21.73
N SER A 28 8.03 14.95 22.37
CA SER A 28 6.87 14.38 23.09
C SER A 28 5.81 13.57 22.33
N PHE A 29 5.81 13.48 21.00
CA PHE A 29 4.81 12.65 20.29
C PHE A 29 5.26 11.23 19.92
N PHE A 30 6.56 10.93 19.98
CA PHE A 30 7.11 9.64 19.53
C PHE A 30 7.39 8.62 20.64
N LEU A 31 7.16 8.97 21.92
CA LEU A 31 7.55 8.12 23.06
C LEU A 31 6.40 7.32 23.68
N LEU A 32 5.15 7.47 23.22
CA LEU A 32 4.02 6.65 23.70
C LEU A 32 3.59 5.52 22.76
N SER A 33 4.07 5.47 21.51
CA SER A 33 3.69 4.44 20.53
C SER A 33 4.58 3.19 20.57
N TYR A 34 5.71 3.22 21.27
CA TYR A 34 6.64 2.09 21.32
C TYR A 34 6.37 1.09 22.45
N LEU A 35 5.40 1.35 23.34
CA LEU A 35 5.18 0.53 24.55
C LEU A 35 4.00 -0.46 24.48
N CYS A 36 3.42 -0.73 23.30
CA CYS A 36 2.37 -1.75 23.16
C CYS A 36 2.47 -2.61 21.89
N LEU A 37 3.69 -2.90 21.45
CA LEU A 37 3.96 -3.97 20.47
C LEU A 37 4.25 -5.33 21.14
N ALA A 38 3.87 -5.49 22.42
CA ALA A 38 4.33 -6.58 23.27
C ALA A 38 3.36 -7.78 23.43
N SER A 39 2.27 -7.86 22.67
CA SER A 39 1.41 -9.04 22.65
C SER A 39 0.78 -9.21 21.26
N GLY A 40 1.57 -9.71 20.31
CA GLY A 40 1.27 -9.71 18.88
C GLY A 40 0.33 -10.83 18.44
N THR A 41 -0.92 -10.83 18.89
CA THR A 41 -1.98 -11.59 18.22
C THR A 41 -2.49 -10.82 17.01
N VAL A 42 -3.02 -11.53 16.02
CA VAL A 42 -3.56 -10.92 14.79
C VAL A 42 -4.68 -9.92 15.12
N GLY A 43 -5.54 -10.24 16.10
CA GLY A 43 -6.63 -9.37 16.52
C GLY A 43 -6.16 -8.02 17.08
N SER A 44 -5.13 -8.04 17.93
CA SER A 44 -4.52 -6.84 18.51
C SER A 44 -3.97 -5.91 17.42
N ILE A 45 -3.26 -6.46 16.44
CA ILE A 45 -2.72 -5.70 15.30
C ILE A 45 -3.86 -5.06 14.51
N VAL A 46 -4.89 -5.83 14.17
CA VAL A 46 -6.06 -5.34 13.43
C VAL A 46 -6.77 -4.21 14.19
N GLY A 47 -6.94 -4.36 15.51
CA GLY A 47 -7.54 -3.34 16.37
C GLY A 47 -6.69 -2.07 16.52
N GLN A 48 -5.36 -2.21 16.61
CA GLN A 48 -4.44 -1.07 16.64
C GLN A 48 -4.49 -0.29 15.34
N VAL A 49 -4.44 -0.97 14.18
CA VAL A 49 -4.55 -0.30 12.88
C VAL A 49 -5.89 0.41 12.75
N ARG A 50 -7.00 -0.23 13.12
CA ARG A 50 -8.33 0.41 13.14
C ARG A 50 -8.31 1.71 13.96
N THR A 51 -7.69 1.69 15.14
CA THR A 51 -7.59 2.85 16.03
C THR A 51 -6.75 3.97 15.41
N LEU A 52 -5.61 3.63 14.79
CA LEU A 52 -4.77 4.59 14.10
C LEU A 52 -5.50 5.26 12.94
N LEU A 53 -6.23 4.49 12.13
CA LEU A 53 -7.01 5.02 11.01
C LEU A 53 -8.12 5.99 11.47
N LEU A 54 -8.73 5.73 12.63
CA LEU A 54 -9.74 6.63 13.21
C LEU A 54 -9.14 7.91 13.81
N GLN A 55 -7.89 7.89 14.26
CA GLN A 55 -7.29 9.02 14.99
C GLN A 55 -6.39 9.91 14.11
N GLN A 56 -5.72 9.33 13.11
CA GLN A 56 -4.61 9.98 12.40
C GLN A 56 -4.87 10.19 10.91
N SER A 57 -6.00 9.72 10.37
CA SER A 57 -6.33 9.95 8.96
C SER A 57 -6.77 11.39 8.71
N ILE A 58 -6.19 12.04 7.70
CA ILE A 58 -6.62 13.37 7.18
C ILE A 58 -8.08 13.31 6.71
N PHE A 59 -8.51 12.15 6.21
CA PHE A 59 -9.89 11.82 5.87
C PHE A 59 -10.41 10.84 6.91
N TYR A 60 -10.80 11.34 8.09
CA TYR A 60 -11.35 10.54 9.19
C TYR A 60 -12.48 9.61 8.69
N PRO A 61 -12.22 8.31 8.47
CA PRO A 61 -13.26 7.42 8.01
C PRO A 61 -14.21 7.16 9.17
N THR A 62 -15.51 7.09 8.89
CA THR A 62 -16.49 6.68 9.91
C THR A 62 -16.21 5.25 10.35
N GLU A 63 -16.48 4.92 11.62
CA GLU A 63 -16.30 3.56 12.12
C GLU A 63 -17.00 2.52 11.24
N ASP A 64 -18.19 2.83 10.74
CA ASP A 64 -18.96 1.96 9.85
C ASP A 64 -18.24 1.63 8.54
N LYS A 65 -17.47 2.57 7.98
CA LYS A 65 -16.71 2.35 6.75
C LYS A 65 -15.55 1.40 7.00
N LEU A 66 -14.79 1.63 8.06
CA LEU A 66 -13.70 0.73 8.45
C LEU A 66 -14.23 -0.66 8.80
N ASN A 67 -15.30 -0.72 9.59
CA ASN A 67 -15.96 -1.98 9.95
C ASN A 67 -16.45 -2.74 8.72
N HIS A 68 -16.99 -2.03 7.72
CA HIS A 68 -17.38 -2.63 6.44
C HIS A 68 -16.17 -3.21 5.70
N GLY A 69 -15.08 -2.45 5.57
CA GLY A 69 -13.82 -2.92 4.98
C GLY A 69 -13.28 -4.16 5.67
N LEU A 70 -13.20 -4.14 7.00
CA LEU A 70 -12.76 -5.28 7.82
C LEU A 70 -13.58 -6.54 7.53
N LYS A 71 -14.91 -6.43 7.52
CA LYS A 71 -15.81 -7.56 7.23
C LYS A 71 -15.61 -8.10 5.81
N LEU A 72 -15.43 -7.22 4.83
CA LEU A 72 -15.16 -7.62 3.44
C LEU A 72 -13.84 -8.39 3.33
N GLY A 73 -12.77 -7.89 3.95
CA GLY A 73 -11.47 -8.54 3.89
C GLY A 73 -11.45 -9.91 4.55
N LEU A 74 -12.12 -10.05 5.70
CA LEU A 74 -12.28 -11.35 6.35
C LEU A 74 -13.07 -12.34 5.49
N ARG A 75 -14.15 -11.89 4.86
CA ARG A 75 -14.99 -12.72 3.98
C ARG A 75 -14.23 -13.26 2.77
N GLU A 76 -13.29 -12.50 2.23
CA GLU A 76 -12.51 -12.90 1.05
C GLU A 76 -11.53 -14.03 1.33
N VAL A 77 -11.08 -14.19 2.58
CA VAL A 77 -10.15 -15.26 2.97
C VAL A 77 -10.90 -16.41 3.65
N ILE A 78 -11.85 -16.08 4.53
CA ILE A 78 -12.66 -17.03 5.29
C ILE A 78 -14.13 -16.63 5.14
N PRO A 79 -14.84 -17.11 4.10
CA PRO A 79 -16.22 -16.70 3.83
C PRO A 79 -17.17 -16.88 5.02
N GLN A 80 -17.00 -17.98 5.76
CA GLN A 80 -17.81 -18.35 6.93
C GLN A 80 -17.55 -17.46 8.16
N ALA A 81 -16.41 -16.76 8.21
CA ALA A 81 -16.07 -15.86 9.32
C ALA A 81 -16.88 -14.55 9.30
N SER A 82 -17.43 -14.17 8.14
CA SER A 82 -18.24 -12.95 8.02
C SER A 82 -19.57 -13.04 8.79
N THR A 83 -20.11 -14.25 8.96
CA THR A 83 -21.38 -14.54 9.63
C THR A 83 -21.29 -14.46 11.15
N SER A 84 -20.11 -14.68 11.74
CA SER A 84 -19.89 -14.51 13.19
C SER A 84 -19.70 -13.05 13.60
N LEU A 85 -19.43 -12.15 12.64
CA LEU A 85 -19.21 -10.71 12.83
C LEU A 85 -20.47 -9.85 12.65
N THR A 86 -21.61 -10.46 12.31
CA THR A 86 -22.86 -9.73 11.98
C THR A 86 -23.62 -9.23 13.22
N GLY A 87 -23.34 -9.75 14.41
CA GLY A 87 -24.07 -9.40 15.65
C GLY A 87 -23.26 -8.67 16.73
N THR A 88 -21.93 -8.60 16.60
CA THR A 88 -21.05 -7.98 17.59
C THR A 88 -20.67 -6.57 17.18
N SER A 89 -20.87 -5.61 18.09
CA SER A 89 -20.19 -4.31 18.00
C SER A 89 -18.70 -4.58 17.75
N LEU A 90 -18.15 -4.11 16.62
CA LEU A 90 -16.75 -4.30 16.24
C LEU A 90 -15.84 -3.35 17.04
N SER A 91 -15.97 -3.41 18.37
CA SER A 91 -15.03 -2.81 19.29
C SER A 91 -13.72 -3.60 19.28
N ASN A 92 -12.62 -2.93 19.63
CA ASN A 92 -11.30 -3.56 19.69
C ASN A 92 -11.28 -4.79 20.61
N SER A 93 -12.07 -4.80 21.69
CA SER A 93 -12.20 -5.95 22.61
C SER A 93 -12.82 -7.17 21.93
N ASN A 94 -13.82 -6.97 21.08
CA ASN A 94 -14.54 -8.07 20.42
C ASN A 94 -13.74 -8.60 19.21
N LEU A 95 -12.94 -7.75 18.56
CA LEU A 95 -12.03 -8.17 17.50
C LEU A 95 -11.00 -9.18 18.01
N GLU A 96 -10.39 -8.93 19.16
CA GLU A 96 -9.41 -9.85 19.73
C GLU A 96 -9.99 -11.26 19.97
N ALA A 97 -11.15 -11.33 20.66
CA ALA A 97 -11.83 -12.61 20.91
C ALA A 97 -12.22 -13.34 19.61
N THR A 98 -12.64 -12.58 18.59
CA THR A 98 -13.00 -13.11 17.28
C THR A 98 -11.79 -13.71 16.57
N PHE A 99 -10.66 -13.01 16.54
CA PHE A 99 -9.42 -13.51 15.94
C PHE A 99 -8.82 -14.68 16.72
N GLN A 100 -8.98 -14.75 18.04
CA GLN A 100 -8.58 -15.92 18.83
C GLN A 100 -9.39 -17.17 18.45
N THR A 101 -10.70 -17.02 18.24
CA THR A 101 -11.56 -18.13 17.77
C THR A 101 -11.22 -18.54 16.34
N MET A 102 -10.88 -17.58 15.48
CA MET A 102 -10.36 -17.89 14.13
C MET A 102 -9.00 -18.57 14.19
N GLN A 103 -8.13 -18.21 15.13
CA GLN A 103 -6.81 -18.82 15.29
C GLN A 103 -6.92 -20.30 15.66
N SER A 104 -7.88 -20.68 16.51
CA SER A 104 -8.13 -22.08 16.85
C SER A 104 -8.80 -22.86 15.72
N THR A 105 -9.70 -22.22 14.96
CA THR A 105 -10.47 -22.89 13.89
C THR A 105 -9.71 -22.97 12.56
N TYR A 106 -8.95 -21.92 12.23
CA TYR A 106 -8.26 -21.73 10.95
C TYR A 106 -6.81 -21.24 11.14
N PRO A 107 -5.94 -22.02 11.80
CA PRO A 107 -4.60 -21.56 12.20
C PRO A 107 -3.72 -21.09 11.03
N ASN A 108 -3.92 -21.67 9.83
CA ASN A 108 -3.13 -21.35 8.64
C ASN A 108 -3.68 -20.15 7.83
N LEU A 109 -4.91 -19.70 8.11
CA LEU A 109 -5.58 -18.65 7.33
C LEU A 109 -5.75 -17.34 8.11
N VAL A 110 -5.75 -17.39 9.45
CA VAL A 110 -6.01 -16.23 10.31
C VAL A 110 -5.05 -15.06 10.06
N GLY A 111 -3.76 -15.33 9.81
CA GLY A 111 -2.80 -14.27 9.46
C GLY A 111 -3.14 -13.58 8.15
N LYS A 112 -3.41 -14.38 7.09
CA LYS A 112 -3.85 -13.87 5.78
C LYS A 112 -5.18 -13.13 5.86
N ALA A 113 -6.10 -13.60 6.70
CA ALA A 113 -7.39 -12.96 6.94
C ALA A 113 -7.21 -11.60 7.63
N GLY A 114 -6.32 -11.51 8.63
CA GLY A 114 -5.99 -10.25 9.30
C GLY A 114 -5.36 -9.23 8.36
N GLU A 115 -4.39 -9.65 7.54
CA GLU A 115 -3.76 -8.79 6.53
C GLU A 115 -4.79 -8.28 5.51
N ARG A 116 -5.63 -9.17 4.98
CA ARG A 116 -6.68 -8.79 4.02
C ARG A 116 -7.75 -7.90 4.63
N ALA A 117 -8.07 -8.11 5.92
CA ALA A 117 -8.97 -7.23 6.67
C ALA A 117 -8.40 -5.82 6.79
N ILE A 118 -7.11 -5.70 7.12
CA ILE A 118 -6.42 -4.40 7.20
C ILE A 118 -6.39 -3.74 5.83
N GLU A 119 -6.07 -4.47 4.77
CA GLU A 119 -6.04 -3.95 3.42
C GLU A 119 -7.39 -3.36 3.00
N ARG A 120 -8.50 -4.10 3.22
CA ARG A 120 -9.84 -3.60 2.92
C ARG A 120 -10.28 -2.45 3.83
N MET A 121 -9.80 -2.40 5.10
CA MET A 121 -10.00 -1.22 5.95
C MET A 121 -9.32 0.01 5.35
N VAL A 122 -8.08 -0.12 4.90
CA VAL A 122 -7.31 0.96 4.28
C VAL A 122 -7.98 1.44 2.99
N GLU A 123 -8.41 0.53 2.11
CA GLU A 123 -9.13 0.89 0.88
C GLU A 123 -10.47 1.60 1.16
N SER A 124 -11.15 1.26 2.26
CA SER A 124 -12.44 1.87 2.64
C SER A 124 -12.34 3.36 3.01
N ILE A 125 -11.14 3.88 3.26
CA ILE A 125 -10.88 5.30 3.49
C ILE A 125 -11.22 6.11 2.23
N GLY A 126 -11.01 5.51 1.05
CA GLY A 126 -11.30 6.14 -0.23
C GLY A 126 -10.21 7.09 -0.74
N ASP A 127 -9.06 7.15 -0.07
CA ASP A 127 -7.87 7.82 -0.61
C ASP A 127 -7.17 6.88 -1.61
N PRO A 128 -7.10 7.23 -2.91
CA PRO A 128 -6.46 6.40 -3.92
C PRO A 128 -4.96 6.21 -3.66
N TYR A 129 -4.29 7.08 -2.93
CA TYR A 129 -2.84 6.96 -2.71
C TYR A 129 -2.47 6.16 -1.46
N THR A 130 -3.44 5.85 -0.61
CA THR A 130 -3.21 5.04 0.58
C THR A 130 -3.34 3.55 0.23
N ALA A 131 -2.32 2.76 0.58
CA ALA A 131 -2.31 1.31 0.38
C ALA A 131 -1.59 0.61 1.54
N LEU A 132 -2.01 -0.62 1.86
CA LEU A 132 -1.23 -1.50 2.71
C LEU A 132 -0.16 -2.19 1.86
N LEU A 133 1.12 -2.01 2.21
CA LEU A 133 2.22 -2.74 1.60
C LEU A 133 2.55 -3.97 2.44
N THR A 134 2.45 -5.14 1.80
CA THR A 134 2.87 -6.41 2.40
C THR A 134 4.40 -6.55 2.35
N ARG A 135 4.95 -7.52 3.07
CA ARG A 135 6.38 -7.83 2.97
C ARG A 135 6.80 -8.15 1.52
N SER A 136 5.96 -8.91 0.81
CA SER A 136 6.18 -9.25 -0.59
C SER A 136 6.15 -8.03 -1.51
N ASP A 137 5.27 -7.07 -1.24
CA ASP A 137 5.20 -5.81 -1.97
C ASP A 137 6.50 -5.01 -1.79
N MET A 138 6.96 -4.87 -0.55
CA MET A 138 8.21 -4.16 -0.24
C MET A 138 9.44 -4.84 -0.86
N GLU A 139 9.50 -6.17 -0.88
CA GLU A 139 10.58 -6.92 -1.50
C GLU A 139 10.59 -6.74 -3.02
N LYS A 140 9.42 -6.80 -3.66
CA LYS A 140 9.24 -6.52 -5.09
C LYS A 140 9.70 -5.10 -5.43
N ASP A 141 9.27 -4.10 -4.67
CA ASP A 141 9.62 -2.69 -4.91
C ASP A 141 11.13 -2.45 -4.72
N LYS A 142 11.75 -3.10 -3.73
CA LYS A 142 13.20 -3.06 -3.51
C LYS A 142 13.97 -3.64 -4.71
N LEU A 143 13.54 -4.79 -5.23
CA LEU A 143 14.18 -5.43 -6.39
C LEU A 143 14.04 -4.57 -7.65
N MET A 144 12.88 -3.94 -7.86
CA MET A 144 12.65 -3.01 -8.95
C MET A 144 13.57 -1.78 -8.84
N ALA A 145 13.68 -1.19 -7.66
CA ALA A 145 14.56 -0.03 -7.41
C ALA A 145 16.04 -0.35 -7.64
N GLN A 146 16.50 -1.56 -7.29
CA GLN A 146 17.89 -1.99 -7.47
C GLN A 146 18.23 -2.33 -8.92
N SER A 147 17.30 -2.98 -9.62
CA SER A 147 17.56 -3.45 -10.99
C SER A 147 17.23 -2.42 -12.07
N GLY A 148 16.37 -1.44 -11.77
CA GLY A 148 15.79 -0.53 -12.77
C GLY A 148 14.90 -1.25 -13.79
N ARG A 149 14.56 -2.52 -13.50
CA ARG A 149 13.79 -3.40 -14.39
C ARG A 149 12.45 -3.71 -13.75
N PHE A 150 11.41 -3.65 -14.57
CA PHE A 150 10.06 -4.04 -14.16
C PHE A 150 9.36 -4.71 -15.34
N ALA A 151 8.38 -5.56 -15.03
CA ALA A 151 7.59 -6.25 -16.05
C ALA A 151 6.17 -5.70 -16.04
N GLY A 152 5.73 -5.14 -17.17
CA GLY A 152 4.44 -4.49 -17.29
C GLY A 152 4.20 -3.93 -18.69
N ILE A 153 3.22 -3.05 -18.83
CA ILE A 153 2.83 -2.50 -20.14
C ILE A 153 3.54 -1.19 -20.51
N GLY A 154 4.17 -0.51 -19.55
CA GLY A 154 4.94 0.72 -19.76
C GLY A 154 4.08 1.95 -20.00
N VAL A 155 3.20 2.23 -19.04
CA VAL A 155 2.25 3.35 -19.05
C VAL A 155 2.52 4.28 -17.88
N GLU A 156 2.29 5.57 -18.09
CA GLU A 156 2.30 6.58 -17.03
C GLU A 156 0.86 6.91 -16.65
N LEU A 157 0.57 6.85 -15.35
CA LEU A 157 -0.78 6.94 -14.81
C LEU A 157 -0.90 8.12 -13.86
N ALA A 158 -2.10 8.68 -13.79
CA ALA A 158 -2.49 9.61 -12.74
C ALA A 158 -3.88 9.23 -12.21
N TRP A 159 -4.24 9.81 -11.07
CA TRP A 159 -5.59 9.71 -10.55
C TRP A 159 -6.36 11.01 -10.82
N ARG A 160 -7.43 10.94 -11.61
CA ARG A 160 -8.32 12.08 -11.91
C ARG A 160 -9.78 11.65 -11.84
N GLY A 161 -10.28 11.40 -10.63
CA GLY A 161 -11.59 10.76 -10.41
C GLY A 161 -11.64 9.29 -10.83
N GLY A 162 -10.50 8.72 -11.22
CA GLY A 162 -10.28 7.37 -11.70
C GLY A 162 -8.86 7.25 -12.26
N LEU A 163 -8.49 6.03 -12.64
CA LEU A 163 -7.17 5.73 -13.20
C LEU A 163 -7.10 6.23 -14.65
N VAL A 164 -6.27 7.23 -14.92
CA VAL A 164 -6.13 7.83 -16.25
C VAL A 164 -4.70 7.68 -16.77
N VAL A 165 -4.57 7.33 -18.04
CA VAL A 165 -3.31 7.33 -18.76
C VAL A 165 -2.93 8.76 -19.05
N VAL A 166 -1.77 9.20 -18.56
CA VAL A 166 -1.20 10.53 -18.88
C VAL A 166 -0.14 10.45 -19.97
N GLY A 167 0.53 9.31 -20.09
CA GLY A 167 1.59 9.07 -21.06
C GLY A 167 1.91 7.58 -21.20
N THR A 168 2.83 7.27 -22.11
CA THR A 168 3.36 5.92 -22.31
C THR A 168 4.86 6.01 -22.48
N LEU A 169 5.58 5.02 -21.96
CA LEU A 169 7.02 4.95 -22.15
C LEU A 169 7.36 4.73 -23.64
N PRO A 170 8.38 5.39 -24.18
CA PRO A 170 8.84 5.14 -25.55
C PRO A 170 9.19 3.68 -25.76
N ASN A 171 8.82 3.12 -26.92
CA ASN A 171 9.05 1.72 -27.28
C ASN A 171 8.41 0.68 -26.33
N SER A 172 7.46 1.08 -25.48
CA SER A 172 6.71 0.15 -24.64
C SER A 172 5.53 -0.46 -25.40
N PRO A 173 5.03 -1.63 -24.96
CA PRO A 173 3.81 -2.21 -25.52
C PRO A 173 2.58 -1.29 -25.43
N ALA A 174 2.47 -0.47 -24.38
CA ALA A 174 1.37 0.49 -24.25
C ALA A 174 1.40 1.59 -25.31
N SER A 175 2.58 1.98 -25.82
CA SER A 175 2.73 3.11 -26.76
C SER A 175 1.95 2.96 -28.08
N SER A 176 1.67 1.72 -28.51
CA SER A 176 0.89 1.44 -29.72
C SER A 176 -0.63 1.38 -29.49
N SER A 177 -1.05 1.17 -28.24
CA SER A 177 -2.41 0.72 -27.89
C SER A 177 -3.17 1.73 -27.03
N LEU A 178 -2.45 2.43 -26.14
CA LEU A 178 -2.98 3.41 -25.20
C LEU A 178 -2.61 4.83 -25.62
N ARG A 179 -3.41 5.78 -25.18
CA ARG A 179 -3.24 7.22 -25.44
C ARG A 179 -3.49 8.01 -24.18
N SER A 180 -2.88 9.19 -24.10
CA SER A 180 -3.17 10.13 -23.01
C SER A 180 -4.67 10.48 -23.00
N GLY A 181 -5.28 10.46 -21.81
CA GLY A 181 -6.71 10.67 -21.61
C GLY A 181 -7.55 9.39 -21.57
N ASP A 182 -6.96 8.21 -21.79
CA ASP A 182 -7.67 6.95 -21.61
C ASP A 182 -7.93 6.67 -20.13
N PHE A 183 -9.19 6.41 -19.77
CA PHE A 183 -9.55 5.95 -18.43
C PHE A 183 -9.53 4.43 -18.39
N ILE A 184 -8.77 3.83 -17.47
CA ILE A 184 -8.76 2.39 -17.25
C ILE A 184 -9.87 2.06 -16.25
N ALA A 185 -10.84 1.25 -16.68
CA ALA A 185 -11.97 0.82 -15.86
C ALA A 185 -11.75 -0.59 -15.26
N ALA A 186 -11.09 -1.48 -15.99
CA ALA A 186 -10.76 -2.82 -15.53
C ALA A 186 -9.49 -3.36 -16.19
N VAL A 187 -8.83 -4.28 -15.49
CA VAL A 187 -7.66 -5.05 -15.97
C VAL A 187 -7.92 -6.52 -15.71
N ASP A 188 -7.84 -7.36 -16.74
CA ASP A 188 -8.08 -8.80 -16.66
C ASP A 188 -9.43 -9.13 -15.99
N GLY A 189 -10.47 -8.37 -16.35
CA GLY A 189 -11.82 -8.50 -15.80
C GLY A 189 -12.00 -7.94 -14.38
N LYS A 190 -10.93 -7.49 -13.71
CA LYS A 190 -10.99 -6.88 -12.38
C LYS A 190 -11.18 -5.38 -12.50
N SER A 191 -12.29 -4.88 -11.97
CA SER A 191 -12.55 -3.44 -11.87
C SER A 191 -11.48 -2.75 -11.02
N VAL A 192 -10.95 -1.62 -11.49
CA VAL A 192 -10.02 -0.78 -10.71
C VAL A 192 -10.74 0.21 -9.80
N LYS A 193 -12.08 0.24 -9.84
CA LYS A 193 -12.88 1.12 -8.99
C LYS A 193 -12.73 0.73 -7.51
N GLY A 194 -12.38 1.69 -6.68
CA GLY A 194 -12.20 1.50 -5.24
C GLY A 194 -10.90 0.78 -4.86
N MET A 195 -10.02 0.49 -5.83
CA MET A 195 -8.65 0.06 -5.55
C MET A 195 -7.77 1.29 -5.30
N SER A 196 -6.70 1.08 -4.52
CA SER A 196 -5.62 2.07 -4.44
C SER A 196 -4.86 2.14 -5.77
N PHE A 197 -4.23 3.28 -6.03
CA PHE A 197 -3.35 3.53 -7.15
C PHE A 197 -2.23 2.50 -7.21
N TYR A 198 -1.68 2.11 -6.05
CA TYR A 198 -0.68 1.05 -5.94
C TYR A 198 -1.21 -0.29 -6.47
N ARG A 199 -2.37 -0.73 -5.99
CA ARG A 199 -2.99 -2.01 -6.41
C ARG A 199 -3.44 -2.00 -7.86
N ALA A 200 -3.89 -0.86 -8.37
CA ALA A 200 -4.20 -0.71 -9.79
C ALA A 200 -2.93 -0.85 -10.66
N GLY A 201 -1.80 -0.27 -10.21
CA GLY A 201 -0.50 -0.46 -10.85
C GLY A 201 -0.04 -1.92 -10.85
N ASP A 202 -0.24 -2.64 -9.75
CA ASP A 202 0.09 -4.07 -9.63
C ASP A 202 -0.65 -4.95 -10.66
N LEU A 203 -1.90 -4.61 -11.01
CA LEU A 203 -2.65 -5.35 -12.03
C LEU A 203 -2.10 -5.14 -13.44
N LEU A 204 -1.56 -3.96 -13.71
CA LEU A 204 -0.95 -3.61 -14.99
C LEU A 204 0.47 -4.20 -15.11
N ALA A 205 1.14 -4.39 -13.99
CA ALA A 205 2.32 -5.23 -13.88
C ALA A 205 1.97 -6.72 -14.04
N GLY A 206 2.98 -7.55 -14.24
CA GLY A 206 2.81 -8.99 -14.37
C GLY A 206 3.94 -9.62 -15.17
N GLU A 207 3.85 -10.93 -15.39
CA GLU A 207 4.89 -11.68 -16.08
C GLU A 207 5.09 -11.18 -17.52
N ALA A 208 6.35 -11.00 -17.92
CA ALA A 208 6.68 -10.62 -19.30
C ALA A 208 6.22 -11.70 -20.29
N GLY A 209 5.61 -11.27 -21.39
CA GLY A 209 4.98 -12.16 -22.38
C GLY A 209 3.50 -12.46 -22.09
N SER A 210 3.01 -12.24 -20.87
CA SER A 210 1.58 -12.34 -20.58
C SER A 210 0.78 -11.19 -21.21
N THR A 211 -0.52 -11.37 -21.41
CA THR A 211 -1.40 -10.32 -21.95
C THR A 211 -2.23 -9.70 -20.83
N ALA A 212 -2.29 -8.36 -20.80
CA ALA A 212 -3.21 -7.58 -19.97
C ALA A 212 -4.42 -7.17 -20.81
N ASN A 213 -5.61 -7.61 -20.42
CA ASN A 213 -6.86 -7.23 -21.07
C ASN A 213 -7.46 -6.01 -20.37
N LEU A 214 -7.38 -4.86 -21.02
CA LEU A 214 -7.80 -3.58 -20.47
C LEU A 214 -9.19 -3.19 -20.98
N SER A 215 -10.11 -2.94 -20.06
CA SER A 215 -11.34 -2.21 -20.37
C SER A 215 -11.09 -0.73 -20.13
N ILE A 216 -11.09 0.06 -21.20
CA ILE A 216 -10.82 1.50 -21.13
C ILE A 216 -12.00 2.32 -21.64
N VAL A 217 -12.05 3.59 -21.27
CA VAL A 217 -12.97 4.59 -21.81
C VAL A 217 -12.15 5.68 -22.47
N ARG A 218 -12.33 5.84 -23.79
CA ARG A 218 -11.67 6.85 -24.61
C ARG A 218 -12.71 7.79 -25.20
N SER A 219 -12.60 9.08 -24.89
CA SER A 219 -13.57 10.10 -25.34
C SER A 219 -15.04 9.71 -25.05
N GLY A 220 -15.28 9.12 -23.87
CA GLY A 220 -16.61 8.68 -23.43
C GLY A 220 -17.08 7.33 -24.00
N LYS A 221 -16.32 6.68 -24.89
CA LYS A 221 -16.69 5.38 -25.47
C LYS A 221 -15.90 4.24 -24.81
N PRO A 222 -16.58 3.18 -24.31
CA PRO A 222 -15.91 2.01 -23.78
C PRO A 222 -15.26 1.21 -24.92
N MET A 223 -14.08 0.65 -24.67
CA MET A 223 -13.36 -0.22 -25.59
C MET A 223 -12.50 -1.22 -24.83
N GLN A 224 -12.19 -2.34 -25.49
CA GLN A 224 -11.28 -3.35 -24.99
C GLN A 224 -9.94 -3.24 -25.72
N VAL A 225 -8.84 -3.31 -24.97
CA VAL A 225 -7.48 -3.22 -25.50
C VAL A 225 -6.64 -4.32 -24.85
N ALA A 226 -6.06 -5.19 -25.65
CA ALA A 226 -5.12 -6.20 -25.19
C ALA A 226 -3.69 -5.67 -25.35
N VAL A 227 -2.90 -5.72 -24.29
CA VAL A 227 -1.50 -5.26 -24.30
C VAL A 227 -0.60 -6.36 -23.75
N VAL A 228 0.45 -6.71 -24.49
CA VAL A 228 1.43 -7.71 -24.04
C VAL A 228 2.37 -7.07 -23.03
N ARG A 229 2.56 -7.68 -21.86
CA ARG A 229 3.52 -7.21 -20.85
C ARG A 229 4.94 -7.50 -21.33
N ALA A 230 5.86 -6.58 -21.10
CA ALA A 230 7.27 -6.73 -21.45
C ALA A 230 8.18 -6.38 -20.26
N SER A 231 9.40 -6.90 -20.26
CA SER A 231 10.45 -6.40 -19.38
C SER A 231 10.91 -5.05 -19.89
N LEU A 232 10.70 -4.02 -19.09
CA LEU A 232 11.04 -2.64 -19.39
C LEU A 232 12.19 -2.21 -18.48
N THR A 233 13.10 -1.42 -19.04
CA THR A 233 14.21 -0.83 -18.31
C THR A 233 14.04 0.68 -18.37
N LEU A 234 13.97 1.31 -17.20
CA LEU A 234 13.90 2.75 -17.06
C LEU A 234 15.27 3.20 -16.55
N PRO A 235 16.15 3.78 -17.40
CA PRO A 235 17.41 4.31 -16.93
C PRO A 235 17.13 5.55 -16.05
N PRO A 236 17.72 5.64 -14.84
CA PRO A 236 17.50 6.78 -13.94
C PRO A 236 17.98 8.10 -14.57
N VAL A 237 19.08 8.03 -15.32
CA VAL A 237 19.68 9.15 -16.02
C VAL A 237 20.08 8.72 -17.42
N SER A 238 19.81 9.57 -18.41
CA SER A 238 20.34 9.43 -19.77
C SER A 238 21.01 10.73 -20.20
N ALA A 239 22.13 10.63 -20.91
CA ALA A 239 22.93 11.77 -21.33
C ALA A 239 23.18 11.71 -22.83
N LYS A 240 23.14 12.85 -23.52
CA LYS A 240 23.60 12.99 -24.91
C LYS A 240 24.19 14.37 -25.15
N THR A 241 25.13 14.48 -26.09
CA THR A 241 25.64 15.77 -26.55
C THR A 241 24.82 16.22 -27.75
N LEU A 242 24.23 17.41 -27.68
CA LEU A 242 23.56 18.06 -28.81
C LEU A 242 24.59 18.86 -29.63
N GLU A 243 24.16 19.42 -30.75
CA GLU A 243 24.97 20.36 -31.52
C GLU A 243 25.45 21.53 -30.65
N SER A 244 26.57 22.16 -31.03
CA SER A 244 27.13 23.33 -30.33
C SER A 244 27.69 23.10 -28.92
N LYS A 245 28.22 21.91 -28.61
CA LYS A 245 28.84 21.56 -27.30
C LYS A 245 27.87 21.63 -26.10
N ILE A 246 26.58 21.42 -26.33
CA ILE A 246 25.56 21.40 -25.27
C ILE A 246 25.38 19.96 -24.75
N GLY A 247 25.55 19.74 -23.46
CA GLY A 247 25.20 18.48 -22.79
C GLY A 247 23.73 18.45 -22.39
N TYR A 248 22.99 17.43 -22.83
CA TYR A 248 21.62 17.15 -22.40
C TYR A 248 21.64 16.00 -21.40
N LEU A 249 21.10 16.27 -20.21
CA LEU A 249 20.88 15.28 -19.16
C LEU A 249 19.39 15.15 -18.92
N HIS A 250 18.83 13.97 -19.17
CA HIS A 250 17.47 13.63 -18.81
C HIS A 250 17.47 12.75 -17.59
N ILE A 251 16.91 13.28 -16.50
CA ILE A 251 16.69 12.56 -15.25
C ILE A 251 15.26 12.04 -15.31
N GLY A 252 15.12 10.72 -15.47
CA GLY A 252 13.81 10.09 -15.64
C GLY A 252 13.04 9.99 -14.32
N TYR A 253 13.74 9.73 -13.21
CA TYR A 253 13.19 9.66 -11.86
C TYR A 253 14.29 9.92 -10.83
N PHE A 254 13.90 10.38 -9.63
CA PHE A 254 14.78 10.66 -8.48
C PHE A 254 14.62 9.60 -7.40
#